data_AF-A0A0J6CI25-F1
#
_entry.id   AF-A0A0J6CI25-F1
#
_cell.length_a   1.000
_cell.length_b   1.000
_cell.length_c   1.000
_cell.angle_alpha   90.00
_cell.angle_beta   90.00
_cell.angle_gamma   90.00
#
_symmetry.space_group_name_H-M   'P 1'
#
loop_
_entity.id
_entity.type
_entity.pdbx_description
1 polymer ?
#
loop_
_entity_poly.entity_id
_entity_poly.type
_entity_poly.pdbx_seq_one_letter_code
_entity_poly.pdbx_strand_id
1 'polypeptide(L)'
;MSQQEDDLRALAKIMDFLRAVSIILVVMNVYWFCYEAIRLWGVNIGVVDKILLNFDRTAGLFHSILYTKLFSVLLLALSCLGTKGVKGEKITWGRIWTAFAVGFVLFFLNWWLLPLPLPLEAVTGLYVLTIGTGYVCLLMGGLWMSRLLKHNLMEDVFNNENESFMQETRLIESEYSVNLPTRFYYRKRWNNGWINVVNP
;
A
#
# COMPACT_ATOMS: atom_id res chain seq x y z
N MET A 1 28.74 7.42 1.21
CA MET A 1 27.46 6.71 1.17
C MET A 1 27.46 5.72 2.30
N SER A 2 26.54 5.85 3.24
CA SER A 2 26.42 4.90 4.35
C SER A 2 25.77 3.61 3.82
N GLN A 3 26.19 2.45 4.32
CA GLN A 3 25.68 1.14 3.91
C GLN A 3 24.13 1.06 3.95
N GLN A 4 23.52 1.83 4.85
CA GLN A 4 22.08 1.98 4.98
C GLN A 4 21.38 2.60 3.76
N GLU A 5 22.04 3.51 3.03
CA GLU A 5 21.50 4.10 1.79
C GLU A 5 21.49 3.09 0.64
N ASP A 6 22.55 2.28 0.53
CA ASP A 6 22.65 1.23 -0.48
C ASP A 6 21.63 0.12 -0.25
N ASP A 7 21.42 -0.30 1.00
CA ASP A 7 20.40 -1.28 1.37
C ASP A 7 18.98 -0.79 1.05
N LEU A 8 18.66 0.47 1.34
CA LEU A 8 17.38 1.08 0.98
C LEU A 8 17.17 1.15 -0.54
N ARG A 9 18.23 1.43 -1.30
CA ARG A 9 18.18 1.47 -2.76
C ARG A 9 18.01 0.08 -3.36
N ALA A 10 18.66 -0.94 -2.78
CA ALA A 10 18.48 -2.33 -3.17
C ALA A 10 17.05 -2.80 -2.91
N LEU A 11 16.49 -2.50 -1.73
CA LEU A 11 15.10 -2.80 -1.40
C LEU A 11 14.14 -2.14 -2.39
N ALA A 12 14.40 -0.87 -2.75
CA ALA A 12 13.58 -0.15 -3.73
C ALA A 12 13.52 -0.86 -5.09
N LYS A 13 14.66 -1.33 -5.59
CA LYS A 13 14.72 -2.10 -6.85
C LYS A 13 13.95 -3.42 -6.75
N ILE A 14 14.03 -4.11 -5.62
CA ILE A 14 13.29 -5.37 -5.41
C ILE A 14 11.78 -5.12 -5.47
N MET A 15 11.28 -4.05 -4.85
CA MET A 15 9.86 -3.70 -4.92
C MET A 15 9.40 -3.39 -6.35
N ASP A 16 10.20 -2.64 -7.12
CA ASP A 16 9.87 -2.34 -8.52
C ASP A 16 9.87 -3.60 -9.38
N PHE A 17 10.79 -4.53 -9.12
CA PHE A 17 10.79 -5.85 -9.75
C PHE A 17 9.53 -6.66 -9.39
N LEU A 18 9.14 -6.72 -8.12
CA LEU A 18 7.90 -7.41 -7.69
C LEU A 18 6.66 -6.81 -8.35
N ARG A 19 6.61 -5.48 -8.52
CA ARG A 19 5.53 -4.81 -9.25
C ARG A 19 5.53 -5.20 -10.73
N ALA A 20 6.68 -5.23 -11.38
CA ALA A 20 6.80 -5.66 -12.77
C ALA A 20 6.32 -7.11 -12.95
N VAL A 21 6.72 -8.03 -12.06
CA VAL A 21 6.25 -9.42 -12.06
C VAL A 21 4.73 -9.50 -11.86
N SER A 22 4.18 -8.71 -10.93
CA SER A 22 2.74 -8.60 -10.72
C SER A 22 1.99 -8.17 -12.00
N ILE A 23 2.48 -7.15 -12.71
CA ILE A 23 1.90 -6.70 -13.98
C ILE A 23 1.97 -7.80 -15.04
N ILE A 24 3.12 -8.48 -15.15
CA ILE A 24 3.31 -9.59 -16.10
C ILE A 24 2.28 -10.69 -15.85
N LEU A 25 2.01 -11.05 -14.59
CA LEU A 25 0.99 -12.05 -14.25
C LEU A 25 -0.41 -11.63 -14.66
N VAL A 26 -0.75 -10.35 -14.52
CA VAL A 26 -2.04 -9.81 -14.99
C VAL A 26 -2.15 -9.92 -16.51
N VAL A 27 -1.08 -9.58 -17.23
CA VAL A 27 -1.02 -9.72 -18.70
C VAL A 27 -1.14 -11.19 -19.11
N MET A 28 -0.44 -12.09 -18.42
CA MET A 28 -0.55 -13.54 -18.64
C MET A 28 -1.97 -14.05 -18.37
N ASN A 29 -2.65 -13.54 -17.35
CA ASN A 29 -4.05 -13.88 -17.08
C ASN A 29 -4.95 -13.47 -18.25
N VAL A 30 -4.81 -12.23 -18.75
CA VAL A 30 -5.55 -11.78 -19.94
C VAL A 30 -5.23 -12.67 -21.14
N TYR A 31 -3.95 -12.97 -21.37
CA TYR A 31 -3.53 -13.79 -22.49
C TYR A 31 -4.15 -15.20 -22.46
N TRP A 32 -4.16 -15.83 -21.29
CA TRP A 32 -4.70 -17.18 -21.10
C TRP A 32 -6.22 -17.23 -21.25
N PHE A 33 -6.95 -16.33 -20.58
CA PHE A 33 -8.42 -16.35 -20.56
C PHE A 33 -9.07 -15.74 -21.82
N CYS A 34 -8.36 -14.89 -22.56
CA CYS A 34 -8.81 -14.32 -23.83
C CYS A 34 -8.03 -14.88 -25.03
N TYR A 35 -7.48 -16.09 -24.91
CA TYR A 35 -6.61 -16.70 -25.93
C TYR A 35 -7.28 -16.79 -27.31
N GLU A 36 -8.58 -17.11 -27.37
CA GLU A 36 -9.32 -17.19 -28.63
C GLU A 36 -9.34 -15.85 -29.38
N ALA A 37 -9.53 -14.74 -28.68
CA ALA A 37 -9.54 -13.40 -29.27
C ALA A 37 -8.16 -13.02 -29.80
N ILE A 38 -7.12 -13.36 -29.03
CA ILE A 38 -5.72 -13.08 -29.36
C ILE A 38 -5.28 -13.89 -30.59
N ARG A 39 -5.77 -15.14 -30.72
CA ARG A 39 -5.57 -15.93 -31.94
C ARG A 39 -6.24 -15.31 -33.15
N LEU A 40 -7.46 -14.77 -33.01
CA LEU A 40 -8.14 -14.07 -34.12
C LEU A 40 -7.38 -12.81 -34.55
N TRP A 41 -6.72 -12.12 -33.62
CA TRP A 41 -5.87 -10.96 -33.94
C TRP A 41 -4.51 -11.33 -34.56
N GLY A 42 -4.23 -12.62 -34.77
CA GLY A 42 -2.99 -13.09 -35.40
C GLY A 42 -1.75 -12.98 -34.52
N VAL A 43 -1.90 -12.65 -33.23
CA VAL A 43 -0.80 -12.57 -32.27
C VAL A 43 -0.56 -13.97 -31.69
N ASN A 44 0.09 -14.83 -32.47
CA ASN A 44 0.49 -16.16 -32.01
C ASN A 44 1.99 -16.19 -31.71
N ILE A 45 2.35 -16.09 -30.43
CA ILE A 45 3.73 -16.24 -29.97
C ILE A 45 3.84 -17.63 -29.38
N GLY A 46 4.13 -18.65 -30.20
CA GLY A 46 4.21 -20.05 -29.75
C GLY A 46 5.21 -20.30 -28.60
N VAL A 47 6.18 -19.40 -28.40
CA VAL A 47 7.08 -19.43 -27.24
C VAL A 47 6.34 -19.11 -25.93
N VAL A 48 5.44 -18.12 -25.95
CA VAL A 48 4.64 -17.71 -24.79
C VAL A 48 3.67 -18.82 -24.40
N ASP A 49 3.02 -19.46 -25.37
CA ASP A 49 2.14 -20.60 -25.14
C ASP A 49 2.87 -21.75 -24.43
N LYS A 50 4.10 -22.07 -24.88
CA LYS A 50 4.91 -23.13 -24.27
C LYS A 50 5.39 -22.77 -22.87
N ILE A 51 5.73 -21.51 -22.61
CA ILE A 51 6.10 -21.03 -21.27
C ILE A 51 4.89 -21.11 -20.33
N LEU A 52 3.73 -20.62 -20.75
CA LEU A 52 2.50 -20.63 -19.95
C LEU A 52 2.06 -22.06 -19.61
N LEU A 53 2.08 -22.97 -20.60
CA LEU A 53 1.74 -24.38 -20.39
C LEU A 53 2.69 -25.07 -19.40
N ASN A 54 4.01 -24.83 -19.52
CA ASN A 54 4.99 -25.38 -18.58
C ASN A 54 4.84 -24.78 -17.18
N PHE A 55 4.51 -23.49 -17.11
CA PHE A 55 4.28 -22.79 -15.85
C PHE A 55 3.02 -23.30 -15.15
N ASP A 56 1.91 -23.48 -15.89
CA ASP A 56 0.69 -24.06 -15.34
C ASP A 56 0.91 -25.52 -14.89
N ARG A 57 1.60 -26.32 -15.70
CA ARG A 57 1.90 -27.73 -15.35
C ARG A 57 2.72 -27.87 -14.06
N THR A 58 3.52 -26.86 -13.72
CA THR A 58 4.43 -26.89 -12.57
C THR A 58 3.88 -26.14 -11.35
N ALA A 59 3.20 -25.01 -11.55
CA ALA A 59 2.73 -24.12 -10.50
C ALA A 59 1.20 -24.13 -10.29
N GLY A 60 0.41 -24.70 -11.22
CA GLY A 60 -1.05 -24.73 -11.16
C GLY A 60 -1.72 -23.36 -11.16
N LEU A 61 -1.00 -22.31 -11.56
CA LEU A 61 -1.43 -20.92 -11.35
C LEU A 61 -2.61 -20.52 -12.24
N PHE A 62 -2.80 -21.18 -13.38
CA PHE A 62 -3.87 -20.87 -14.34
C PHE A 62 -5.05 -21.86 -14.24
N HIS A 63 -5.00 -22.82 -13.32
CA HIS A 63 -6.10 -23.77 -13.07
C HIS A 63 -7.40 -23.07 -12.63
N SER A 64 -7.30 -21.93 -11.96
CA SER A 64 -8.44 -21.07 -11.66
C SER A 64 -8.07 -19.60 -11.88
N ILE A 65 -9.01 -18.86 -12.45
CA ILE A 65 -8.89 -17.42 -12.69
C ILE A 65 -8.57 -16.64 -11.41
N LEU A 66 -9.02 -17.17 -10.26
CA LEU A 66 -8.80 -16.57 -8.95
C LEU A 66 -7.35 -16.72 -8.48
N TYR A 67 -6.68 -17.85 -8.76
CA TYR A 67 -5.32 -18.09 -8.25
C TYR A 67 -4.30 -17.14 -8.88
N THR A 68 -4.33 -16.97 -10.21
CA THR A 68 -3.45 -16.01 -10.89
C THR A 68 -3.67 -14.59 -10.37
N LYS A 69 -4.93 -14.21 -10.15
CA LYS A 69 -5.31 -12.90 -9.62
C LYS A 69 -4.82 -12.70 -8.19
N LEU A 70 -5.05 -13.67 -7.30
CA LEU A 70 -4.56 -13.62 -5.92
C LEU A 70 -3.04 -13.49 -5.86
N PHE A 71 -2.31 -14.26 -6.66
CA PHE A 71 -0.85 -14.19 -6.69
C PHE A 71 -0.34 -12.84 -7.22
N SER A 72 -0.98 -12.32 -8.27
CA SER A 72 -0.65 -10.98 -8.79
C SER A 72 -0.88 -9.87 -7.75
N VAL A 73 -1.98 -9.93 -6.99
CA VAL A 73 -2.29 -8.97 -5.92
C VAL A 73 -1.38 -9.13 -4.71
N LEU A 74 -0.97 -10.36 -4.39
CA LEU A 74 0.02 -10.62 -3.33
C LEU A 74 1.35 -9.95 -3.66
N LEU A 75 1.88 -10.14 -4.87
CA LEU A 75 3.11 -9.48 -5.31
C LEU A 75 2.94 -7.95 -5.37
N LEU A 76 1.77 -7.47 -5.79
CA LEU A 76 1.45 -6.04 -5.76
C LEU A 76 1.48 -5.49 -4.33
N ALA A 77 0.86 -6.18 -3.37
CA ALA A 77 0.83 -5.78 -1.97
C ALA A 77 2.24 -5.72 -1.37
N LEU A 78 3.06 -6.74 -1.60
CA LEU A 78 4.47 -6.76 -1.20
C LEU A 78 5.26 -5.60 -1.83
N SER A 79 5.02 -5.33 -3.12
CA SER A 79 5.66 -4.19 -3.81
C SER A 79 5.26 -2.85 -3.20
N CYS A 80 4.03 -2.70 -2.71
CA CYS A 80 3.54 -1.44 -2.14
C CYS A 80 4.11 -1.15 -0.75
N LEU A 81 4.27 -2.17 0.11
CA LEU A 81 4.77 -2.01 1.48
C LEU A 81 6.18 -1.40 1.53
N GLY A 82 7.05 -1.78 0.61
CA GLY A 82 8.41 -1.27 0.59
C GLY A 82 8.54 0.15 0.03
N THR A 83 7.59 0.65 -0.77
CA THR A 83 7.71 1.97 -1.41
C THR A 83 7.73 3.12 -0.42
N LYS A 84 8.71 4.03 -0.57
CA LYS A 84 8.66 5.36 0.07
C LYS A 84 7.74 6.22 -0.77
N GLY A 85 6.50 6.42 -0.31
CA GLY A 85 5.58 7.30 -1.02
C GLY A 85 5.92 8.78 -0.80
N VAL A 86 5.79 9.56 -1.86
CA VAL A 86 6.03 11.01 -1.83
C VAL A 86 4.99 11.69 -0.94
N LYS A 87 5.45 12.53 0.00
CA LYS A 87 4.59 13.37 0.85
C LYS A 87 3.94 14.44 -0.04
N GLY A 88 2.61 14.48 -0.13
CA GLY A 88 1.97 15.49 -0.98
C GLY A 88 0.44 15.51 -1.01
N GLU A 89 -0.25 14.44 -0.62
CA GLU A 89 -1.72 14.42 -0.63
C GLU A 89 -2.30 14.13 0.76
N LYS A 90 -3.27 14.96 1.19
CA LYS A 90 -4.12 14.68 2.35
C LYS A 90 -5.08 13.54 1.98
N ILE A 91 -4.63 12.29 2.07
CA ILE A 91 -5.44 11.13 1.75
C ILE A 91 -6.21 10.70 2.99
N THR A 92 -7.54 10.76 2.92
CA THR A 92 -8.44 10.25 3.97
C THR A 92 -8.58 8.73 3.88
N TRP A 93 -8.72 8.04 5.01
CA TRP A 93 -8.99 6.59 5.06
C TRP A 93 -10.16 6.15 4.17
N GLY A 94 -11.22 6.96 4.05
CA GLY A 94 -12.36 6.64 3.17
C GLY A 94 -11.99 6.52 1.69
N ARG A 95 -11.02 7.32 1.20
CA ARG A 95 -10.54 7.25 -0.19
C ARG A 95 -9.72 5.98 -0.46
N ILE A 96 -9.00 5.51 0.56
CA ILE A 96 -8.24 4.24 0.48
C ILE A 96 -9.20 3.06 0.40
N TRP A 97 -10.19 3.01 1.29
CA TRP A 97 -11.19 1.94 1.30
C TRP A 97 -12.04 1.90 0.04
N THR A 98 -12.46 3.06 -0.49
CA THR A 98 -13.20 3.12 -1.76
C THR A 98 -12.36 2.65 -2.94
N ALA A 99 -11.08 3.05 -3.03
CA ALA A 99 -10.18 2.55 -4.08
C ALA A 99 -9.96 1.04 -3.99
N PHE A 100 -9.79 0.49 -2.79
CA PHE A 100 -9.71 -0.97 -2.60
C PHE A 100 -11.01 -1.68 -2.95
N ALA A 101 -12.16 -1.14 -2.56
CA ALA A 101 -13.46 -1.75 -2.86
C ALA A 101 -13.72 -1.78 -4.38
N VAL A 102 -13.54 -0.64 -5.06
CA VAL A 102 -13.68 -0.55 -6.52
C VAL A 102 -12.66 -1.46 -7.22
N GLY A 103 -11.40 -1.44 -6.77
CA GLY A 103 -10.35 -2.30 -7.30
C GLY A 103 -10.67 -3.79 -7.15
N PHE A 104 -11.14 -4.20 -5.98
CA PHE A 104 -11.52 -5.58 -5.70
C PHE A 104 -12.70 -6.04 -6.56
N VAL A 105 -13.75 -5.23 -6.66
CA VAL A 105 -14.93 -5.54 -7.47
C VAL A 105 -14.55 -5.68 -8.95
N LEU A 106 -13.84 -4.71 -9.51
CA LEU A 106 -13.46 -4.74 -10.93
C LEU A 106 -12.47 -5.86 -11.26
N PHE A 107 -11.55 -6.17 -10.35
CA PHE A 107 -10.49 -7.16 -10.60
C PHE A 107 -10.95 -8.61 -10.35
N PHE A 108 -11.66 -8.88 -9.25
CA PHE A 108 -12.06 -10.25 -8.88
C PHE A 108 -13.46 -10.63 -9.39
N LEU A 109 -14.43 -9.71 -9.37
CA LEU A 109 -15.83 -10.00 -9.70
C LEU A 109 -16.16 -9.82 -11.19
N ASN A 110 -15.19 -9.99 -12.09
CA ASN A 110 -15.41 -9.87 -13.54
C ASN A 110 -15.53 -11.22 -14.29
N TRP A 111 -15.63 -12.33 -13.55
CA TRP A 111 -15.76 -13.69 -14.11
C TRP A 111 -17.02 -13.88 -14.98
N TRP A 112 -18.11 -13.17 -14.64
CA TRP A 112 -19.38 -13.19 -15.40
C TRP A 112 -19.29 -12.53 -16.77
N LEU A 113 -18.21 -11.78 -17.07
CA LEU A 113 -18.03 -11.16 -18.39
C LEU A 113 -17.67 -12.20 -19.46
N LEU A 114 -16.92 -13.23 -19.09
CA LEU A 114 -16.41 -14.24 -20.03
C LEU A 114 -17.52 -15.07 -20.72
N PRO A 115 -18.60 -15.51 -20.03
CA PRO A 115 -19.68 -16.27 -20.67
C PRO A 115 -20.77 -15.41 -21.36
N LEU A 116 -20.59 -14.09 -21.47
CA LEU A 116 -21.58 -13.24 -22.14
C LEU A 116 -21.71 -13.59 -23.63
N PRO A 117 -22.94 -13.65 -24.19
CA PRO A 117 -23.18 -13.91 -25.62
C PRO A 117 -22.91 -12.66 -26.47
N LEU A 118 -21.76 -12.03 -26.27
CA LEU A 118 -21.30 -10.86 -27.01
C LEU A 118 -20.19 -11.27 -28.00
N PRO A 119 -19.87 -10.43 -29.00
CA PRO A 119 -18.71 -10.65 -29.85
C PRO A 119 -17.45 -10.81 -29.01
N LEU A 120 -16.59 -11.76 -29.39
CA LEU A 120 -15.38 -12.12 -28.63
C LEU A 120 -14.46 -10.91 -28.38
N GLU A 121 -14.38 -9.98 -29.34
CA GLU A 121 -13.63 -8.73 -29.22
C GLU A 121 -14.20 -7.82 -28.13
N ALA A 122 -15.53 -7.71 -28.04
CA ALA A 122 -16.20 -6.90 -27.03
C ALA A 122 -16.03 -7.48 -25.63
N VAL A 123 -16.15 -8.81 -25.48
CA VAL A 123 -15.89 -9.52 -24.21
C VAL A 123 -14.45 -9.30 -23.76
N THR A 124 -13.49 -9.46 -24.67
CA THR A 124 -12.06 -9.28 -24.39
C THR A 124 -11.75 -7.83 -24.01
N GLY A 125 -12.28 -6.85 -24.74
CA GLY A 125 -12.11 -5.44 -24.43
C GLY A 125 -12.65 -5.07 -23.04
N LEU A 126 -13.86 -5.52 -22.70
CA LEU A 126 -14.47 -5.30 -21.38
C LEU A 126 -13.69 -6.00 -20.26
N TYR A 127 -13.22 -7.22 -20.51
CA TYR A 127 -12.41 -7.97 -19.55
C TYR A 127 -11.08 -7.28 -19.26
N VAL A 128 -10.36 -6.83 -20.31
CA VAL A 128 -9.11 -6.07 -20.17
C VAL A 128 -9.34 -4.75 -19.45
N LEU A 129 -10.41 -4.02 -19.78
CA LEU A 129 -10.74 -2.75 -19.15
C LEU A 129 -11.02 -2.92 -17.66
N THR A 130 -11.85 -3.91 -17.29
CA THR A 130 -12.17 -4.18 -15.88
C THR A 130 -10.95 -4.65 -15.09
N ILE A 131 -10.13 -5.56 -15.64
CA ILE A 131 -8.87 -5.98 -15.01
C ILE A 131 -7.89 -4.82 -14.86
N GLY A 132 -7.65 -4.06 -15.93
CA GLY A 132 -6.68 -2.98 -15.93
C GLY A 132 -7.07 -1.87 -14.95
N THR A 133 -8.35 -1.46 -14.99
CA THR A 133 -8.88 -0.45 -14.07
C THR A 133 -8.85 -0.95 -12.63
N GLY A 134 -9.28 -2.20 -12.39
CA GLY A 134 -9.24 -2.81 -11.07
C GLY A 134 -7.83 -2.89 -10.50
N TYR A 135 -6.85 -3.32 -11.30
CA TYR A 135 -5.44 -3.38 -10.91
C TYR A 135 -4.87 -2.01 -10.56
N VAL A 136 -5.13 -0.98 -11.37
CA VAL A 136 -4.68 0.39 -11.10
C VAL A 136 -5.30 0.92 -9.81
N CYS A 137 -6.59 0.67 -9.57
CA CYS A 137 -7.24 1.05 -8.31
C CYS A 137 -6.60 0.37 -7.10
N LEU A 138 -6.28 -0.93 -7.19
CA LEU A 138 -5.58 -1.67 -6.13
C LEU A 138 -4.16 -1.15 -5.90
N LEU A 139 -3.42 -0.84 -6.97
CA LEU A 139 -2.08 -0.25 -6.88
C LEU A 139 -2.12 1.11 -6.17
N MET A 140 -3.04 2.00 -6.58
CA MET A 140 -3.19 3.31 -5.96
C MET A 140 -3.60 3.18 -4.49
N GLY A 141 -4.57 2.31 -4.18
CA GLY A 141 -4.96 2.00 -2.79
C GLY A 141 -3.79 1.50 -1.94
N GLY A 142 -2.98 0.58 -2.47
CA GLY A 142 -1.79 0.05 -1.81
C GLY A 142 -0.70 1.10 -1.55
N LEU A 143 -0.43 1.95 -2.54
CA LEU A 143 0.52 3.06 -2.39
C LEU A 143 0.04 4.10 -1.37
N TRP A 144 -1.26 4.37 -1.31
CA TRP A 144 -1.86 5.27 -0.33
C TRP A 144 -1.82 4.68 1.09
N MET A 145 -2.14 3.40 1.22
CA MET A 145 -2.10 2.69 2.51
C MET A 145 -0.68 2.61 3.07
N SER A 146 0.31 2.25 2.25
CA SER A 146 1.72 2.18 2.64
C SER A 146 2.24 3.54 3.14
N ARG A 147 1.82 4.64 2.50
CA ARG A 147 2.11 6.00 2.96
C ARG A 147 1.55 6.30 4.34
N LEU A 148 0.26 6.00 4.56
CA LEU A 148 -0.42 6.31 5.81
C LEU A 148 0.10 5.48 6.99
N LEU A 149 0.40 4.20 6.76
CA LEU A 149 0.97 3.32 7.77
C LEU A 149 2.34 3.84 8.24
N LYS A 150 3.23 4.24 7.32
CA LYS A 150 4.56 4.79 7.65
C LYS A 150 4.46 6.13 8.39
N HIS A 151 3.45 6.94 8.11
CA HIS A 151 3.22 8.20 8.82
C HIS A 151 2.74 7.97 10.27
N ASN A 152 1.86 6.99 10.51
CA ASN A 152 1.36 6.73 11.86
C ASN A 152 2.36 5.98 12.75
N LEU A 153 3.26 5.16 12.19
CA LEU A 153 4.28 4.47 12.97
C LEU A 153 5.46 5.36 13.38
N MET A 154 5.76 6.40 12.61
CA MET A 154 6.69 7.46 13.00
C MET A 154 5.90 8.56 13.72
N GLU A 155 5.44 8.31 14.95
CA GLU A 155 5.14 9.43 15.85
C GLU A 155 6.41 10.28 15.91
N ASP A 156 6.30 11.56 15.54
CA ASP A 156 7.44 12.46 15.46
C ASP A 156 8.28 12.35 16.74
N VAL A 157 9.60 12.19 16.60
CA VAL A 157 10.50 12.19 17.76
C VAL A 157 10.35 13.52 18.50
N PHE A 158 10.07 14.60 17.77
CA PHE A 158 9.69 15.92 18.27
C PHE A 158 8.18 16.06 18.42
N ASN A 159 7.55 15.15 19.17
CA ASN A 159 6.16 15.31 19.56
C ASN A 159 6.08 16.01 20.93
N ASN A 160 4.97 16.71 21.18
CA ASN A 160 4.75 17.47 22.42
C ASN A 160 4.87 16.59 23.69
N GLU A 161 4.68 15.27 23.57
CA GLU A 161 4.84 14.31 24.66
C GLU A 161 6.31 14.00 24.96
N ASN A 162 7.14 13.83 23.92
CA ASN A 162 8.56 13.52 23.98
C ASN A 162 9.40 14.76 24.32
N GLU A 163 8.94 15.95 23.91
CA GLU A 163 9.55 17.23 24.31
C GLU A 163 9.14 17.67 25.72
N SER A 164 8.12 17.03 26.30
CA SER A 164 7.66 17.34 27.64
C SER A 164 8.27 16.44 28.72
N PHE A 165 8.52 17.02 29.88
CA PHE A 165 9.08 16.35 31.05
C PHE A 165 8.25 16.62 32.30
N MET A 166 8.43 15.79 33.33
CA MET A 166 7.79 16.00 34.63
C MET A 166 8.34 17.26 35.29
N GLN A 167 7.46 18.23 35.58
CA GLN A 167 7.80 19.44 36.32
C GLN A 167 7.38 19.32 37.80
N GLU A 168 7.86 20.23 38.65
CA GLU A 168 7.50 20.26 40.06
C GLU A 168 6.01 20.57 40.23
N THR A 169 5.34 19.77 41.07
CA THR A 169 3.89 19.88 41.32
C THR A 169 3.59 20.41 42.71
N ARG A 170 4.58 20.41 43.60
CA ARG A 170 4.44 20.90 44.96
C ARG A 170 4.78 22.38 45.03
N LEU A 171 3.98 23.12 45.79
CA LEU A 171 4.29 24.47 46.20
C LEU A 171 5.29 24.40 47.36
N ILE A 172 6.45 25.03 47.22
CA ILE A 172 7.47 25.09 48.27
C ILE A 172 7.61 26.54 48.72
N GLU A 173 7.13 26.87 49.92
CA GLU A 173 7.13 28.22 50.46
C GLU A 173 8.33 28.45 51.40
N SER A 174 8.96 29.62 51.26
CA SER A 174 10.03 30.15 52.13
C SER A 174 9.85 31.66 52.25
N GLU A 175 10.50 32.29 53.24
CA GLU A 175 10.43 33.74 53.49
C GLU A 175 10.85 34.59 52.28
N TYR A 176 11.70 34.03 51.42
CA TYR A 176 12.20 34.67 50.19
C TYR A 176 11.88 33.88 48.91
N SER A 177 10.89 32.98 48.93
CA SER A 177 10.50 32.25 47.72
C SER A 177 9.47 33.01 46.88
N VAL A 178 9.59 32.87 45.56
CA VAL A 178 8.55 33.31 44.60
C VAL A 178 8.04 32.08 43.86
N ASN A 179 6.73 31.87 43.89
CA ASN A 179 6.09 30.68 43.35
C ASN A 179 5.11 31.06 42.25
N LEU A 180 5.33 30.55 41.03
CA LEU A 180 4.51 30.86 39.86
C LEU A 180 3.68 29.64 39.46
N PRO A 181 2.35 29.75 39.32
CA PRO A 181 1.51 28.66 38.86
C PRO A 181 1.73 28.42 37.37
N THR A 182 1.94 27.17 36.98
CA THR A 182 2.16 26.78 35.57
C THR A 182 1.30 25.59 35.17
N ARG A 183 1.22 25.36 33.86
CA ARG A 183 0.67 24.15 33.27
C ARG A 183 1.71 23.52 32.37
N PHE A 184 1.92 22.23 32.53
CA PHE A 184 2.83 21.46 31.71
C PHE A 184 2.12 20.22 31.19
N TYR A 185 2.51 19.79 29.99
CA TYR A 185 1.99 18.59 29.37
C TYR A 185 2.86 17.42 29.82
N TYR A 186 2.30 16.30 30.29
CA TYR A 186 3.07 15.10 30.62
C TYR A 186 2.12 13.89 30.67
N ARG A 187 2.53 12.74 30.11
CA ARG A 187 1.70 11.52 30.03
C ARG A 187 0.37 11.75 29.33
N LYS A 188 0.41 12.46 28.20
CA LYS A 188 -0.74 12.80 27.35
C LYS A 188 -1.83 13.60 28.06
N ARG A 189 -1.48 14.34 29.12
CA ARG A 189 -2.42 15.15 29.92
C ARG A 189 -1.79 16.48 30.31
N TRP A 190 -2.62 17.51 30.41
CA TRP A 190 -2.24 18.77 31.04
C TRP A 190 -2.25 18.61 32.55
N ASN A 191 -1.10 18.83 33.18
CA ASN A 191 -0.91 18.82 34.62
C ASN A 191 -0.66 20.25 35.10
N ASN A 192 -1.18 20.58 36.28
CA ASN A 192 -0.84 21.83 36.95
C ASN A 192 0.48 21.63 37.70
N GLY A 193 1.37 22.61 37.64
CA GLY A 193 2.66 22.62 38.30
C GLY A 193 2.97 23.98 38.92
N TRP A 194 4.11 24.05 39.59
CA TRP A 194 4.62 25.27 40.21
C TRP A 194 6.09 25.45 39.86
N ILE A 195 6.47 26.65 39.43
CA ILE A 195 7.87 27.07 39.37
C ILE A 195 8.19 27.73 40.71
N ASN A 196 8.92 27.02 41.56
CA ASN A 196 9.38 27.53 42.85
C ASN A 196 10.79 28.13 42.68
N VAL A 197 10.91 29.46 42.74
CA VAL A 197 12.20 30.15 42.79
C VAL A 197 12.53 30.40 44.26
N VAL A 198 13.40 29.59 44.83
CA VAL A 198 13.84 29.71 46.23
C VAL A 198 15.21 30.39 46.24
N ASN A 199 15.30 31.54 46.91
CA ASN A 199 16.59 32.19 47.15
C ASN A 199 17.27 31.52 48.37
N PRO A 200 18.52 31.03 48.25
CA PRO A 200 19.26 30.45 49.38
C PRO A 200 19.65 31.47 50.45
#